data_AF-A0A965Z817-F1
#
_entry.id   AF-A0A965Z817-F1
#
_cell.length_a   1.000
_cell.length_b   1.000
_cell.length_c   1.000
_cell.angle_alpha   90.00
_cell.angle_beta   90.00
_cell.angle_gamma   90.00
#
_symmetry.space_group_name_H-M   'P 1'
#
loop_
_entity.id
_entity.type
_entity.pdbx_description
1 polymer ?
#
loop_
_entity_poly.entity_id
_entity_poly.type
_entity_poly.pdbx_seq_one_letter_code
_entity_poly.pdbx_strand_id
1 'polypeptide(L)' 'MLMVLVSPQAFADGKKTETTKIHANMHCEACEATITKNLAFEKGVKDIITDSKAQTVLVTFDPGKTTPEKL' A
#
# COMPACT_ATOMS: atom_id res chain seq x y z
N MET A 1 39.24 28.09 15.51
CA MET A 1 38.90 26.67 15.71
C MET A 1 37.49 26.61 16.28
N LEU A 2 36.47 26.82 15.43
CA LEU A 2 35.07 26.74 15.85
C LEU A 2 34.47 25.58 15.04
N MET A 3 34.37 24.42 15.71
CA MET A 3 33.80 23.21 15.15
C MET A 3 32.33 23.48 14.84
N VAL A 4 32.00 23.60 13.55
CA VAL A 4 30.62 23.59 13.08
C VAL A 4 30.13 22.16 13.21
N LEU A 5 29.29 21.94 14.22
CA LEU A 5 28.55 20.71 14.46
C LEU A 5 27.73 20.38 13.21
N VAL A 6 28.09 19.30 12.52
CA VAL A 6 27.26 18.75 11.46
C VAL A 6 26.07 18.06 12.12
N SER A 7 24.89 18.66 12.00
CA SER A 7 23.65 18.01 12.40
C SER A 7 23.36 16.85 11.44
N PRO A 8 23.04 15.63 11.93
CA PRO A 8 22.48 14.62 11.06
C PRO A 8 21.08 15.08 10.63
N GLN A 9 20.94 15.48 9.37
CA GLN A 9 19.64 15.62 8.74
C GLN A 9 19.00 14.24 8.74
N ALA A 10 18.09 14.03 9.69
CA ALA A 10 17.19 12.89 9.67
C ALA A 10 16.41 12.98 8.36
N PHE A 11 16.72 12.12 7.41
CA PHE A 11 15.86 11.83 6.27
C PHE A 11 14.59 11.23 6.86
N ALA A 12 13.64 12.10 7.21
CA ALA A 12 12.26 11.74 7.34
C ALA A 12 11.78 11.46 5.91
N ASP A 13 12.06 10.25 5.42
CA ASP A 13 11.36 9.66 4.29
C ASP A 13 9.88 9.64 4.65
N GLY A 14 9.21 10.75 4.34
CA GLY A 14 7.77 10.89 4.41
C GLY A 14 7.22 9.74 3.58
N LYS A 15 6.64 8.76 4.26
CA LYS A 15 6.08 7.57 3.62
C LYS A 15 4.96 8.05 2.70
N LYS A 16 5.28 8.30 1.43
CA LYS A 16 4.27 8.54 0.39
C LYS A 16 3.44 7.27 0.34
N THR A 17 2.13 7.40 0.43
CA THR A 17 1.20 6.28 0.32
C THR A 17 0.19 6.65 -0.74
N GLU A 18 0.02 5.79 -1.71
CA GLU A 18 -0.96 5.93 -2.78
C GLU A 18 -2.08 4.91 -2.57
N THR A 19 -3.31 5.36 -2.79
CA THR A 19 -4.48 4.51 -2.74
C THR A 19 -4.98 4.29 -4.15
N THR A 20 -4.98 3.05 -4.61
CA THR A 20 -5.54 2.67 -5.91
C THR A 20 -6.84 1.90 -5.73
N LYS A 21 -7.75 2.05 -6.71
CA LYS A 21 -9.00 1.28 -6.80
C LYS A 21 -8.83 0.18 -7.83
N ILE A 22 -9.07 -1.06 -7.41
CA ILE A 22 -9.02 -2.25 -8.26
C ILE A 22 -10.43 -2.83 -8.30
N HIS A 23 -11.00 -2.99 -9.49
CA HIS A 23 -12.22 -3.78 -9.63
C HIS A 23 -11.87 -5.25 -9.54
N ALA A 24 -12.51 -5.97 -8.61
CA ALA A 24 -12.28 -7.38 -8.43
C ALA A 24 -13.62 -8.12 -8.37
N ASN A 25 -13.76 -9.17 -9.18
CA ASN A 25 -14.98 -9.96 -9.19
C ASN A 25 -15.01 -10.91 -7.99
N MET A 26 -15.38 -10.35 -6.83
CA MET A 26 -15.57 -11.07 -5.58
C MET A 26 -16.97 -11.68 -5.56
N HIS A 27 -17.16 -12.76 -6.32
CA HIS A 27 -18.43 -13.50 -6.33
C HIS A 27 -18.52 -14.56 -5.23
N CYS A 28 -17.43 -14.78 -4.49
CA CYS A 28 -17.33 -15.81 -3.47
C CYS A 28 -16.45 -15.34 -2.30
N GLU A 29 -16.76 -15.79 -1.08
CA GLU A 29 -15.98 -15.44 0.13
C GLU A 29 -14.52 -15.88 0.02
N ALA A 30 -14.28 -17.03 -0.63
CA ALA A 30 -12.92 -17.52 -0.89
C ALA A 30 -12.14 -16.62 -1.87
N CYS A 31 -12.85 -16.01 -2.82
CA CYS A 31 -12.30 -15.09 -3.82
C CYS A 31 -11.84 -13.81 -3.11
N GLU A 32 -12.69 -13.25 -2.25
CA GLU A 32 -12.38 -12.08 -1.44
C GLU A 32 -11.20 -12.34 -0.50
N ALA A 33 -11.24 -13.45 0.25
CA ALA A 33 -10.17 -13.80 1.19
C ALA A 33 -8.82 -14.01 0.48
N THR A 34 -8.82 -14.60 -0.72
CA THR A 34 -7.60 -14.82 -1.51
C THR A 34 -7.00 -13.50 -1.99
N ILE A 35 -7.84 -12.59 -2.51
CA ILE A 35 -7.40 -11.27 -3.00
C ILE A 35 -6.83 -10.45 -1.84
N THR A 36 -7.58 -10.34 -0.73
CA THR A 36 -7.14 -9.58 0.44
C THR A 36 -5.87 -10.16 1.04
N LYS A 37 -5.73 -11.50 1.11
CA LYS A 37 -4.48 -12.13 1.55
C LYS A 37 -3.32 -11.76 0.64
N ASN A 38 -3.44 -11.99 -0.67
CA ASN A 38 -2.32 -11.76 -1.60
C ASN A 38 -1.86 -10.30 -1.56
N LEU A 39 -2.80 -9.35 -1.54
CA LEU A 39 -2.51 -7.92 -1.41
C LEU A 39 -1.88 -7.61 -0.04
N ALA A 40 -2.33 -8.22 1.06
CA ALA A 40 -1.77 -7.95 2.39
C ALA A 40 -0.33 -8.46 2.55
N PHE A 41 0.03 -9.50 1.80
CA PHE A 41 1.39 -10.00 1.75
C PHE A 41 2.28 -9.18 0.82
N GLU A 42 1.72 -8.26 0.02
CA GLU A 42 2.53 -7.50 -0.91
C GLU A 42 3.38 -6.42 -0.24
N LYS A 43 4.64 -6.33 -0.67
CA LYS A 43 5.64 -5.47 -0.03
C LYS A 43 5.28 -4.00 -0.17
N GLY A 44 4.87 -3.40 0.93
CA GLY A 44 4.54 -1.97 0.98
C GLY A 44 3.04 -1.69 0.95
N VAL A 45 2.19 -2.71 0.86
CA VAL A 45 0.77 -2.56 1.16
C VAL A 45 0.62 -2.24 2.64
N LYS A 46 -0.17 -1.21 2.94
CA LYS A 46 -0.44 -0.72 4.29
C LYS A 46 -1.89 -0.94 4.71
N ASP A 47 -2.81 -0.78 3.78
CA ASP A 47 -4.24 -0.91 4.06
C ASP A 47 -4.98 -1.46 2.85
N ILE A 48 -6.04 -2.22 3.12
CA ILE A 48 -6.88 -2.86 2.11
C ILE A 48 -8.33 -2.74 2.57
N ILE A 49 -9.16 -2.12 1.74
CA ILE A 49 -10.58 -1.91 1.99
C ILE A 49 -11.34 -2.58 0.84
N THR A 50 -12.13 -3.59 1.14
CA THR A 50 -13.01 -4.26 0.17
C THR A 50 -14.41 -3.68 0.24
N ASP A 51 -14.99 -3.40 -0.92
CA ASP A 51 -16.39 -3.01 -1.08
C ASP A 51 -17.10 -4.07 -1.92
N SER A 52 -17.78 -4.99 -1.24
CA SER A 52 -18.50 -6.10 -1.88
C SER A 52 -19.73 -5.62 -2.67
N LYS A 53 -20.27 -4.41 -2.40
CA LYS A 53 -21.41 -3.86 -3.16
C LYS A 53 -20.97 -3.30 -4.50
N ALA A 54 -19.85 -2.59 -4.51
CA ALA A 54 -19.24 -2.01 -5.71
C ALA A 54 -18.26 -2.97 -6.40
N GLN A 55 -18.05 -4.18 -5.84
CA GLN A 55 -17.05 -5.15 -6.30
C GLN A 55 -15.66 -4.50 -6.51
N THR A 56 -15.30 -3.60 -5.60
CA THR A 56 -14.06 -2.82 -5.69
C THR A 56 -13.19 -3.04 -4.46
N VAL A 57 -11.88 -3.03 -4.65
CA VAL A 57 -10.88 -3.10 -3.60
C VAL A 57 -10.05 -1.83 -3.65
N LEU A 58 -10.01 -1.09 -2.54
CA LEU A 58 -9.07 0.01 -2.36
C LEU A 58 -7.83 -0.53 -1.67
N VAL A 59 -6.68 -0.33 -2.29
CA VAL A 59 -5.39 -0.75 -1.74
C VAL A 59 -4.56 0.49 -1.53
N THR A 60 -4.19 0.74 -0.27
CA THR A 60 -3.23 1.77 0.09
C THR A 60 -1.86 1.14 0.22
N PHE A 61 -0.92 1.58 -0.61
CA PHE A 61 0.44 1.06 -0.65
C PHE A 61 1.47 2.18 -0.72
N ASP A 62 2.72 1.83 -0.43
CA ASP A 62 3.86 2.72 -0.55
C ASP A 62 4.43 2.64 -1.98
N PRO A 63 4.27 3.67 -2.84
CA PRO A 63 4.85 3.70 -4.19
C PRO A 63 6.38 3.56 -4.23
N GLY A 64 7.07 3.76 -3.10
CA GLY A 64 8.51 3.48 -2.99
C GLY A 64 8.84 1.98 -2.87
N LYS A 65 7.85 1.12 -2.62
CA LYS A 65 8.04 -0.32 -2.37
C LYS A 65 7.24 -1.23 -3.31
N THR A 66 6.06 -0.80 -3.73
CA THR A 66 5.22 -1.51 -4.70
C THR A 66 4.50 -0.53 -5.62
N THR A 67 4.03 -1.01 -6.77
CA THR A 67 3.35 -0.22 -7.79
C THR A 67 2.01 -0.87 -8.14
N PRO A 68 1.02 -0.10 -8.60
CA PRO A 68 -0.31 -0.64 -8.88
C PRO A 68 -0.33 -1.64 -10.06
N GLU A 69 0.71 -1.64 -10.90
CA GLU A 69 0.88 -2.64 -11.98
C GLU A 69 1.37 -4.00 -11.48
N LYS A 70 1.90 -4.07 -10.25
CA LYS A 70 2.36 -5.31 -9.62
C LYS A 70 1.32 -5.98 -8.72
N LEU A 71 0.24 -5.26 -8.41
CA LEU A 71 -0.90 -5.71 -7.60
C LEU A 71 -2.00 -6.29 -8.50
#